data_AF-A0A8D8DXQ9-F1
#
_entry.id   AF-A0A8D8DXQ9-F1
#
_cell.length_a   1.000
_cell.length_b   1.000
_cell.length_c   1.000
_cell.angle_alpha   90.00
_cell.angle_beta   90.00
_cell.angle_gamma   90.00
#
_symmetry.space_group_name_H-M   'P 1'
#
loop_
_entity.id
_entity.type
_entity.pdbx_description
1 polymer ?
#
loop_
_entity_poly.entity_id
_entity_poly.type
_entity_poly.pdbx_seq_one_letter_code
_entity_poly.pdbx_strand_id
1 'polypeptide(L)'
;MGTRFFYCETTNEIFSNYEDYFHRVMLISSIVWSCSITGKPNLTYAEALESEKQARRLLRTFPAAVKGPFLMVASKTKRSSFNEMLEDVFGFIKDHFFEQEIVDAMEPSGRKYREATIVEVIAPNTKSSPVKAEKIRYRVQSDDGNKPKEWTVLAENLKRDRSATTRDKCKLFLKQHVEQVAGVLKIKEASFKKFVTDEKLKEQQVFFGKPPDFEQSKRLKQAEEKKNRLEQEKKNP
;
A
#
# COMPACT_ATOMS: atom_id res chain seq x y z
N MET A 1 -38.62 28.25 33.12
CA MET A 1 -37.75 27.14 33.54
C MET A 1 -36.71 26.94 32.46
N GLY A 2 -35.41 26.97 32.78
CA GLY A 2 -34.36 26.75 31.79
C GLY A 2 -34.12 25.26 31.57
N THR A 3 -34.18 24.80 30.32
CA THR A 3 -33.82 23.43 29.95
C THR A 3 -32.32 23.22 30.22
N ARG A 4 -31.98 22.20 31.00
CA ARG A 4 -30.58 21.80 31.24
C ARG A 4 -30.15 20.84 30.13
N PHE A 5 -28.97 21.07 29.58
CA PHE A 5 -28.35 20.23 28.57
C PHE A 5 -27.00 19.71 29.07
N PHE A 6 -26.60 18.53 28.61
CA PHE A 6 -25.33 17.89 28.91
C PHE A 6 -24.54 17.75 27.62
N TYR A 7 -23.28 18.18 27.62
CA TYR A 7 -22.44 18.20 26.44
C TYR A 7 -21.30 17.20 26.58
N CYS A 8 -21.15 16.30 25.60
CA CYS A 8 -20.04 15.37 25.53
C CYS A 8 -18.93 15.96 24.64
N GLU A 9 -17.88 16.51 25.25
CA GLU A 9 -16.78 17.15 24.53
C GLU A 9 -16.08 16.22 23.53
N THR A 10 -15.99 14.92 23.86
CA THR A 10 -15.27 13.93 23.05
C THR A 10 -15.97 13.62 21.73
N THR A 11 -17.31 13.54 21.73
CA THR A 11 -18.11 13.25 20.54
C THR A 11 -18.78 14.49 19.94
N ASN A 12 -18.68 15.63 20.62
CA ASN A 12 -19.35 16.89 20.28
C ASN A 12 -20.89 16.74 20.20
N GLU A 13 -21.47 15.88 21.05
CA GLU A 13 -22.91 15.63 21.13
C GLU A 13 -23.55 16.37 22.31
N ILE A 14 -24.79 16.82 22.14
CA ILE A 14 -25.58 17.51 23.17
C ILE A 14 -26.79 16.63 23.52
N PHE A 15 -27.02 16.44 24.81
CA PHE A 15 -28.10 15.61 25.37
C PHE A 15 -29.02 16.47 26.23
N SER A 16 -30.33 16.27 26.09
CA SER A 16 -31.34 16.89 26.96
C SER A 16 -31.57 16.13 28.26
N ASN A 17 -31.05 14.90 28.36
CA ASN A 17 -31.26 13.98 29.47
C ASN A 17 -29.91 13.46 30.01
N TYR A 18 -29.79 13.39 31.34
CA TYR A 18 -28.57 12.96 32.00
C TYR A 18 -28.26 11.48 31.78
N GLU A 19 -29.27 10.61 31.81
CA GLU A 19 -29.08 9.17 31.64
C GLU A 19 -28.49 8.84 30.26
N ASP A 20 -28.98 9.49 29.20
CA ASP A 20 -28.45 9.31 27.84
C ASP A 20 -27.00 9.80 27.72
N TYR A 21 -26.69 10.94 28.34
CA TYR A 21 -25.32 11.44 28.43
C TYR A 21 -24.41 10.47 29.20
N PHE A 22 -24.87 9.95 30.35
CA PHE A 22 -24.10 9.03 31.17
C PHE A 22 -23.82 7.71 30.45
N HIS A 23 -24.84 7.10 29.82
CA HIS A 23 -24.65 5.91 28.99
C HIS A 23 -23.70 6.17 27.82
N ARG A 24 -23.76 7.36 27.21
CA ARG A 24 -22.81 7.74 26.16
C ARG A 24 -21.38 7.80 26.68
N VAL A 25 -21.16 8.46 27.82
CA VAL A 25 -19.84 8.56 28.46
C VAL A 25 -19.31 7.17 28.80
N MET A 26 -20.12 6.30 29.40
CA MET A 26 -19.74 4.91 29.69
C MET A 26 -19.31 4.16 28.42
N LEU A 27 -20.09 4.28 27.33
CA LEU A 27 -19.79 3.61 26.07
C LEU A 27 -18.48 4.08 25.44
N ILE A 28 -18.23 5.40 25.40
CA ILE A 28 -17.00 5.94 24.78
C ILE A 28 -15.76 5.67 25.64
N SER A 29 -15.92 5.53 26.95
CA SER A 29 -14.87 5.11 27.89
C SER A 29 -14.64 3.59 27.92
N SER A 30 -15.53 2.80 27.31
CA SER A 30 -15.37 1.33 27.23
C SER A 30 -14.39 0.93 26.12
N ILE A 31 -13.60 -0.13 26.33
CA ILE A 31 -12.61 -0.64 25.37
C ILE A 31 -13.20 -1.50 24.25
N VAL A 32 -14.40 -1.16 23.78
CA VAL A 32 -15.14 -1.94 22.77
C VAL A 32 -14.92 -1.45 21.34
N TRP A 33 -14.11 -0.41 21.16
CA TRP A 33 -13.90 0.24 19.86
C TRP A 33 -12.73 -0.38 19.10
N SER A 34 -12.75 -0.16 17.79
CA SER A 34 -11.64 -0.47 16.91
C SER A 34 -11.36 0.70 15.98
N CYS A 35 -10.09 0.90 15.64
CA CYS A 35 -9.69 1.92 14.67
C CYS A 35 -10.15 1.51 13.27
N SER A 36 -10.93 2.35 12.58
CA SER A 36 -11.45 2.02 11.24
C SER A 36 -10.34 1.88 10.17
N ILE A 37 -9.20 2.55 10.36
CA ILE A 37 -8.10 2.56 9.40
C ILE A 37 -7.14 1.41 9.66
N THR A 38 -6.64 1.27 10.89
CA THR A 38 -5.66 0.24 11.25
C THR A 38 -6.32 -1.10 11.55
N GLY A 39 -7.59 -1.10 11.96
CA GLY A 39 -8.34 -2.24 12.52
C GLY A 39 -7.84 -2.69 13.89
N LYS A 40 -7.04 -1.89 14.59
CA LYS A 40 -6.60 -2.20 15.96
C LYS A 40 -7.85 -2.28 16.85
N PRO A 41 -8.13 -3.44 17.49
CA PRO A 41 -9.30 -3.60 18.35
C PRO A 41 -8.98 -3.20 19.80
N ASN A 42 -9.98 -3.32 20.67
CA ASN A 42 -9.87 -3.15 22.12
C ASN A 42 -9.39 -1.75 22.53
N LEU A 43 -9.96 -0.73 21.90
CA LEU A 43 -9.66 0.67 22.16
C LEU A 43 -10.87 1.35 22.81
N THR A 44 -10.62 2.39 23.59
CA THR A 44 -11.64 3.41 23.86
C THR A 44 -11.91 4.23 22.60
N TYR A 45 -13.00 5.00 22.60
CA TYR A 45 -13.33 5.88 21.47
C TYR A 45 -12.20 6.89 21.18
N ALA A 46 -11.63 7.51 22.22
CA ALA A 46 -10.56 8.49 22.09
C ALA A 46 -9.27 7.86 21.52
N GLU A 47 -8.91 6.66 21.98
CA GLU A 47 -7.74 5.93 21.45
C GLU A 47 -7.94 5.49 20.00
N ALA A 48 -9.17 5.09 19.62
CA ALA A 48 -9.50 4.79 18.24
C ALA A 48 -9.33 6.01 17.34
N LEU A 49 -9.84 7.18 17.74
CA LEU A 49 -9.67 8.44 17.01
C LEU A 49 -8.21 8.84 16.86
N GLU A 50 -7.40 8.76 17.92
CA GLU A 50 -5.98 9.08 17.84
C GLU A 50 -5.22 8.08 16.94
N SER A 51 -5.57 6.79 17.01
CA SER A 51 -5.03 5.77 16.11
C SER A 51 -5.35 6.07 14.64
N GLU A 52 -6.57 6.50 14.33
CA GLU A 52 -6.96 6.92 12.99
C GLU A 52 -6.19 8.15 12.52
N LYS A 53 -6.05 9.15 13.39
CA LYS A 53 -5.31 10.38 13.09
C LYS A 53 -3.85 10.10 12.77
N GLN A 54 -3.20 9.23 13.52
CA GLN A 54 -1.83 8.78 13.26
C GLN A 54 -1.72 8.01 11.94
N ALA A 55 -2.67 7.09 11.68
CA ALA A 55 -2.69 6.34 10.43
C ALA A 55 -2.87 7.25 9.20
N ARG A 56 -3.75 8.28 9.27
CA ARG A 56 -3.92 9.28 8.21
C ARG A 56 -2.63 10.08 7.98
N ARG A 57 -1.92 10.47 9.04
CA ARG A 57 -0.63 11.16 8.94
C ARG A 57 0.42 10.29 8.23
N LEU A 58 0.51 9.01 8.58
CA LEU A 58 1.41 8.07 7.92
C LEU A 58 1.09 7.92 6.43
N LEU A 59 -0.18 7.71 6.08
CA LEU A 59 -0.63 7.54 4.69
C LEU A 59 -0.39 8.80 3.83
N ARG A 60 -0.47 10.00 4.41
CA ARG A 60 -0.17 11.25 3.70
C ARG A 60 1.28 11.29 3.21
N THR A 61 2.19 10.68 3.96
CA THR A 61 3.62 10.62 3.63
C THR A 61 4.01 9.38 2.82
N PHE A 62 3.04 8.62 2.31
CA PHE A 62 3.31 7.52 1.40
C PHE A 62 3.57 8.08 -0.02
N PRO A 63 4.71 7.77 -0.67
CA PRO A 63 5.12 8.40 -1.92
C PRO A 63 4.06 8.27 -3.02
N ALA A 64 3.74 9.37 -3.70
CA ALA A 64 2.75 9.37 -4.78
C ALA A 64 3.19 8.47 -5.95
N ALA A 65 4.46 8.58 -6.36
CA ALA A 65 5.09 7.76 -7.40
C ALA A 65 4.98 6.25 -7.15
N VAL A 66 4.89 5.81 -5.89
CA VAL A 66 4.83 4.39 -5.53
C VAL A 66 3.40 3.85 -5.48
N LYS A 67 2.36 4.70 -5.29
CA LYS A 67 0.96 4.26 -5.10
C LYS A 67 0.43 3.44 -6.27
N GLY A 68 0.59 3.94 -7.49
CA GLY A 68 0.17 3.25 -8.71
C GLY A 68 0.89 1.92 -8.90
N PRO A 69 2.24 1.90 -8.95
CA PRO A 69 3.02 0.67 -9.03
C PRO A 69 2.67 -0.35 -7.93
N PHE A 70 2.50 0.11 -6.69
CA PHE A 70 2.12 -0.75 -5.57
C PHE A 70 0.79 -1.47 -5.83
N LEU A 71 -0.25 -0.75 -6.27
CA LEU A 71 -1.55 -1.36 -6.58
C LEU A 71 -1.52 -2.20 -7.86
N MET A 72 -0.70 -1.83 -8.85
CA MET A 72 -0.48 -2.64 -10.05
C MET A 72 0.11 -4.00 -9.68
N VAL A 73 1.17 -4.04 -8.88
CA VAL A 73 1.78 -5.29 -8.39
C VAL A 73 0.76 -6.11 -7.61
N ALA A 74 0.05 -5.46 -6.69
CA ALA A 74 -0.97 -6.09 -5.87
C ALA A 74 -2.09 -6.74 -6.71
N SER A 75 -2.47 -6.13 -7.84
CA SER A 75 -3.46 -6.68 -8.79
C SER A 75 -3.02 -7.98 -9.47
N LYS A 76 -1.72 -8.29 -9.49
CA LYS A 76 -1.17 -9.53 -10.07
C LYS A 76 -1.07 -10.68 -9.07
N THR A 77 -1.28 -10.41 -7.78
CA THR A 77 -1.25 -11.44 -6.75
C THR A 77 -2.51 -12.31 -6.80
N LYS A 78 -2.39 -13.56 -6.34
CA LYS A 78 -3.50 -14.53 -6.23
C LYS A 78 -3.58 -15.09 -4.81
N ARG A 79 -3.66 -14.19 -3.83
CA ARG A 79 -3.62 -14.55 -2.40
C ARG A 79 -4.99 -14.49 -1.73
N SER A 80 -5.24 -15.42 -0.80
CA SER A 80 -6.39 -15.36 0.12
C SER A 80 -6.03 -14.71 1.46
N SER A 81 -4.73 -14.64 1.79
CA SER A 81 -4.24 -14.06 3.04
C SER A 81 -3.70 -12.65 2.80
N PHE A 82 -4.12 -11.71 3.64
CA PHE A 82 -3.67 -10.32 3.56
C PHE A 82 -2.15 -10.21 3.77
N ASN A 83 -1.60 -10.96 4.71
CA ASN A 83 -0.17 -10.92 4.99
C ASN A 83 0.65 -11.50 3.83
N GLU A 84 0.19 -12.58 3.20
CA GLU A 84 0.87 -13.14 2.01
C GLU A 84 0.90 -12.12 0.86
N MET A 85 -0.24 -11.47 0.59
CA MET A 85 -0.33 -10.41 -0.42
C MET A 85 0.61 -9.24 -0.09
N LEU A 86 0.62 -8.82 1.18
CA LEU A 86 1.50 -7.74 1.63
C LEU A 86 2.98 -8.10 1.44
N GLU A 87 3.40 -9.32 1.75
CA GLU A 87 4.79 -9.76 1.55
C GLU A 87 5.18 -9.75 0.07
N ASP A 88 4.33 -10.29 -0.81
CA ASP A 88 4.56 -10.31 -2.25
C ASP A 88 4.78 -8.88 -2.79
N VAL A 89 3.87 -7.96 -2.44
CA VAL A 89 3.91 -6.59 -2.93
C VAL A 89 5.07 -5.82 -2.31
N PHE A 90 5.28 -5.95 -1.00
CA PHE A 90 6.37 -5.27 -0.29
C PHE A 90 7.73 -5.74 -0.79
N GLY A 91 7.90 -7.05 -1.00
CA GLY A 91 9.13 -7.64 -1.53
C GLY A 91 9.47 -7.10 -2.91
N PHE A 92 8.48 -6.94 -3.80
CA PHE A 92 8.69 -6.33 -5.09
C PHE A 92 9.08 -4.84 -4.98
N ILE A 93 8.28 -4.06 -4.26
CA ILE A 93 8.43 -2.59 -4.20
C ILE A 93 9.74 -2.19 -3.55
N LYS A 94 10.23 -2.96 -2.56
CA LYS A 94 11.48 -2.68 -1.85
C LYS A 94 12.66 -2.47 -2.80
N ASP A 95 12.78 -3.29 -3.83
CA ASP A 95 13.98 -3.35 -4.69
C ASP A 95 13.78 -2.64 -6.06
N HIS A 96 12.56 -2.21 -6.39
CA HIS A 96 12.25 -1.55 -7.68
C HIS A 96 11.89 -0.10 -7.48
N PHE A 97 12.52 0.83 -8.20
CA PHE A 97 12.24 2.26 -8.13
C PHE A 97 11.40 2.73 -9.31
N PHE A 98 10.66 3.83 -9.13
CA PHE A 98 9.67 4.29 -10.12
C PHE A 98 9.93 5.73 -10.57
N GLU A 99 9.45 6.08 -11.75
CA GLU A 99 9.50 7.46 -12.24
C GLU A 99 8.83 8.42 -11.25
N GLN A 100 9.36 9.64 -11.14
CA GLN A 100 8.94 10.69 -10.22
C GLN A 100 9.21 10.39 -8.74
N GLU A 101 9.87 9.28 -8.41
CA GLU A 101 10.27 8.99 -7.04
C GLU A 101 11.52 9.78 -6.64
N ILE A 102 11.50 10.30 -5.40
CA ILE A 102 12.65 11.00 -4.80
C ILE A 102 13.50 9.96 -4.06
N VAL A 103 14.79 9.95 -4.38
CA VAL A 103 15.78 8.99 -3.88
C VAL A 103 17.11 9.69 -3.61
N ASP A 104 17.92 9.09 -2.75
CA ASP A 104 19.33 9.42 -2.67
C ASP A 104 20.08 8.59 -3.71
N ALA A 105 20.72 9.26 -4.68
CA ALA A 105 21.49 8.62 -5.74
C ALA A 105 22.98 8.89 -5.58
N MET A 106 23.81 7.85 -5.75
CA MET A 106 25.27 8.02 -5.79
C MET A 106 25.66 8.90 -6.98
N GLU A 107 26.49 9.91 -6.74
CA GLU A 107 27.03 10.73 -7.81
C GLU A 107 27.96 9.93 -8.74
N PRO A 108 28.15 10.36 -10.01
CA PRO A 108 29.14 9.76 -10.90
C PRO A 108 30.57 9.80 -10.36
N SER A 109 30.87 10.72 -9.44
CA SER A 109 32.14 10.81 -8.73
C SER A 109 32.39 9.62 -7.79
N GLY A 110 31.33 8.91 -7.39
CA GLY A 110 31.35 7.81 -6.41
C GLY A 110 31.57 8.25 -4.96
N ARG A 111 31.62 9.57 -4.69
CA ARG A 111 32.04 10.09 -3.38
C ARG A 111 30.90 10.30 -2.39
N LYS A 112 29.71 10.64 -2.88
CA LYS A 112 28.56 10.96 -2.03
C LYS A 112 27.24 10.62 -2.72
N TYR A 113 26.24 10.39 -1.87
CA TYR A 113 24.85 10.34 -2.28
C TYR A 113 24.28 11.76 -2.32
N ARG A 114 23.37 12.00 -3.25
CA ARG A 114 22.66 13.26 -3.43
C ARG A 114 21.19 12.98 -3.70
N GLU A 115 20.31 13.77 -3.08
CA GLU A 115 18.88 13.70 -3.36
C GLU A 115 18.63 14.05 -4.84
N ALA A 116 17.85 13.18 -5.50
CA ALA A 116 17.48 13.30 -6.90
C ALA A 116 16.10 12.67 -7.14
N THR A 117 15.44 13.12 -8.20
CA THR A 117 14.19 12.53 -8.69
C THR A 117 14.48 11.60 -9.85
N ILE A 118 13.87 10.42 -9.88
CA ILE A 118 13.96 9.50 -11.01
C ILE A 118 13.13 10.07 -12.16
N VAL A 119 13.80 10.42 -13.26
CA VAL A 119 13.15 10.98 -14.46
C VAL A 119 12.83 9.91 -15.49
N GLU A 120 13.57 8.80 -15.50
CA GLU A 120 13.34 7.69 -16.42
C GLU A 120 13.87 6.37 -15.85
N VAL A 121 13.14 5.29 -16.08
CA VAL A 121 13.60 3.92 -15.78
C VAL A 121 14.03 3.22 -17.06
N ILE A 122 15.33 2.91 -17.15
CA ILE A 122 15.96 2.29 -18.31
C ILE A 122 16.09 0.79 -18.05
N ALA A 123 15.07 0.05 -18.49
CA ALA A 123 15.03 -1.40 -18.40
C ALA A 123 15.89 -2.06 -19.51
N PRO A 124 16.63 -3.13 -19.21
CA PRO A 124 17.33 -3.90 -20.22
C PRO A 124 16.32 -4.64 -21.12
N ASN A 125 16.60 -4.72 -22.42
CA ASN A 125 15.77 -5.46 -23.37
C ASN A 125 15.92 -6.98 -23.16
N THR A 126 15.24 -7.51 -22.15
CA THR A 126 15.30 -8.93 -21.79
C THR A 126 13.90 -9.53 -21.74
N LYS A 127 13.80 -10.81 -22.12
CA LYS A 127 12.56 -11.59 -22.01
C LYS A 127 12.34 -12.20 -20.61
N SER A 128 13.25 -11.98 -19.65
CA SER A 128 13.15 -12.56 -18.30
C SER A 128 12.19 -11.77 -17.42
N SER A 129 11.42 -12.47 -16.58
CA SER A 129 10.40 -11.89 -15.72
C SER A 129 10.56 -12.26 -14.26
N PRO A 130 10.25 -11.33 -13.34
CA PRO A 130 10.39 -9.88 -13.50
C PRO A 130 11.87 -9.52 -13.75
N VAL A 131 12.16 -8.37 -14.37
CA VAL A 131 13.55 -7.95 -14.54
C VAL A 131 14.14 -7.68 -13.16
N LYS A 132 15.23 -8.39 -12.84
CA LYS A 132 15.95 -8.18 -11.58
C LYS A 132 16.39 -6.72 -11.47
N ALA A 133 16.14 -6.11 -10.31
CA ALA A 133 16.50 -4.73 -10.00
C ALA A 133 17.94 -4.36 -10.37
N GLU A 134 18.89 -5.27 -10.14
CA GLU A 134 20.33 -5.13 -10.45
C GLU A 134 20.62 -4.78 -11.92
N LYS A 135 19.73 -5.17 -12.84
CA LYS A 135 19.92 -4.93 -14.28
C LYS A 135 19.27 -3.64 -14.76
N ILE A 136 18.52 -2.96 -13.90
CA ILE A 136 17.80 -1.74 -14.23
C ILE A 136 18.70 -0.54 -13.96
N ARG A 137 18.72 0.38 -14.91
CA ARG A 137 19.37 1.68 -14.76
C ARG A 137 18.32 2.75 -14.61
N TYR A 138 18.67 3.81 -13.89
CA TYR A 138 17.77 4.92 -13.61
C TYR A 138 18.45 6.21 -14.03
N ARG A 139 17.74 7.03 -14.80
CA ARG A 139 18.14 8.41 -15.06
C ARG A 139 17.55 9.26 -13.95
N VAL A 140 18.39 9.99 -13.25
CA VAL A 140 18.02 10.81 -12.10
C VAL A 140 18.42 12.26 -12.33
N GLN A 141 17.59 13.19 -11.83
CA GLN A 141 17.83 14.63 -11.89
C GLN A 141 17.85 15.21 -10.48
N SER A 142 18.87 16.01 -10.16
CA SER A 142 18.94 16.80 -8.93
C SER A 142 18.77 18.28 -9.25
N ASP A 143 17.97 18.98 -8.44
CA ASP A 143 17.70 20.42 -8.57
C ASP A 143 18.41 21.26 -7.50
N ASP A 144 19.47 20.72 -6.88
CA ASP A 144 20.26 21.39 -5.83
C ASP A 144 21.25 22.46 -6.34
N GLY A 145 21.25 22.71 -7.66
CA GLY A 145 22.13 23.67 -8.32
C GLY A 145 23.57 23.19 -8.57
N ASN A 146 23.95 22.02 -8.05
CA ASN A 146 25.29 21.45 -8.23
C ASN A 146 25.36 20.59 -9.50
N LYS A 147 26.53 20.53 -10.15
CA LYS A 147 26.74 19.63 -11.29
C LYS A 147 27.16 18.21 -10.83
N PRO A 148 26.89 17.16 -11.61
CA PRO A 148 25.99 17.15 -12.77
C PRO A 148 24.52 17.27 -12.32
N LYS A 149 23.70 17.93 -13.14
CA LYS A 149 22.26 18.05 -12.90
C LYS A 149 21.54 16.72 -13.08
N GLU A 150 22.03 15.89 -13.99
CA GLU A 150 21.40 14.64 -14.37
C GLU A 150 22.46 13.57 -14.63
N TRP A 151 22.20 12.34 -14.24
CA TRP A 151 23.09 11.21 -14.48
C TRP A 151 22.33 9.87 -14.48
N THR A 152 23.02 8.81 -14.93
CA THR A 152 22.49 7.44 -14.91
C THR A 152 23.16 6.64 -13.80
N VAL A 153 22.38 5.86 -13.06
CA VAL A 153 22.82 5.10 -11.90
C VAL A 153 22.13 3.72 -11.85
N LEU A 154 22.78 2.75 -11.20
CA LEU A 154 22.23 1.40 -10.98
C LEU A 154 21.38 1.36 -9.70
N ALA A 155 20.46 0.38 -9.61
CA ALA A 155 19.62 0.17 -8.43
C ALA A 155 20.39 0.09 -7.11
N GLU A 156 21.55 -0.57 -7.09
CA GLU A 156 22.41 -0.72 -5.90
C GLU A 156 22.96 0.61 -5.36
N ASN A 157 23.02 1.62 -6.22
CA ASN A 157 23.53 2.95 -5.95
C ASN A 157 22.38 3.96 -5.75
N LEU A 158 21.15 3.47 -5.58
CA LEU A 158 19.98 4.22 -5.17
C LEU A 158 19.56 3.82 -3.77
N LYS A 159 19.11 4.81 -2.99
CA LYS A 159 18.54 4.59 -1.67
C LYS A 159 17.22 5.33 -1.57
N ARG A 160 16.18 4.61 -1.17
CA ARG A 160 14.94 5.22 -0.67
C ARG A 160 15.16 5.77 0.71
N ASP A 161 14.49 6.88 1.01
CA ASP A 161 14.30 7.31 2.38
C ASP A 161 13.71 6.15 3.21
N ARG A 162 14.32 5.86 4.37
CA ARG A 162 13.97 4.70 5.19
C ARG A 162 12.54 4.77 5.72
N SER A 163 11.98 5.97 5.80
CA SER A 163 10.61 6.19 6.27
C SER A 163 9.58 6.17 5.13
N ALA A 164 9.98 6.30 3.85
CA ALA A 164 9.08 6.47 2.73
C ALA A 164 8.09 5.30 2.55
N THR A 165 8.61 4.07 2.49
CA THR A 165 7.85 2.85 2.20
C THR A 165 8.02 1.80 3.29
N THR A 166 7.86 2.19 4.56
CA THR A 166 7.93 1.23 5.67
C THR A 166 6.84 0.16 5.55
N ARG A 167 7.08 -1.00 6.15
CA ARG A 167 6.11 -2.12 6.15
C ARG A 167 4.75 -1.68 6.70
N ASP A 168 4.71 -0.87 7.75
CA ASP A 168 3.47 -0.36 8.33
C ASP A 168 2.72 0.57 7.38
N LYS A 169 3.41 1.45 6.65
CA LYS A 169 2.77 2.29 5.63
C LYS A 169 2.20 1.44 4.50
N CYS A 170 2.96 0.47 4.00
CA CYS A 170 2.51 -0.46 2.96
C CYS A 170 1.29 -1.28 3.42
N LYS A 171 1.30 -1.77 4.67
CA LYS A 171 0.18 -2.47 5.29
C LYS A 171 -1.06 -1.58 5.36
N LEU A 172 -0.93 -0.37 5.90
CA LEU A 172 -2.05 0.57 6.02
C LEU A 172 -2.60 0.93 4.65
N PHE A 173 -1.73 1.22 3.68
CA PHE A 173 -2.14 1.59 2.33
C PHE A 173 -2.88 0.43 1.65
N LEU A 174 -2.29 -0.77 1.63
CA LEU A 174 -2.92 -1.95 1.03
C LEU A 174 -4.31 -2.21 1.64
N LYS A 175 -4.44 -2.12 2.96
CA LYS A 175 -5.71 -2.37 3.67
C LYS A 175 -6.85 -1.45 3.21
N GLN A 176 -6.55 -0.21 2.82
CA GLN A 176 -7.58 0.72 2.32
C GLN A 176 -8.07 0.37 0.91
N HIS A 177 -7.26 -0.38 0.14
CA HIS A 177 -7.45 -0.58 -1.30
C HIS A 177 -7.78 -2.02 -1.70
N VAL A 178 -7.85 -2.95 -0.75
CA VAL A 178 -8.22 -4.35 -1.01
C VAL A 178 -9.62 -4.70 -0.52
N GLU A 179 -10.21 -5.69 -1.15
CA GLU A 179 -11.46 -6.35 -0.74
C GLU A 179 -11.39 -7.85 -1.05
N GLN A 180 -12.22 -8.64 -0.36
CA GLN A 180 -12.26 -10.09 -0.57
C GLN A 180 -13.39 -10.44 -1.53
N VAL A 181 -13.05 -11.04 -2.68
CA VAL A 181 -14.00 -11.45 -3.72
C VAL A 181 -13.81 -12.94 -3.97
N ALA A 182 -14.85 -13.73 -3.67
CA ALA A 182 -14.84 -15.19 -3.80
C ALA A 182 -13.62 -15.85 -3.10
N GLY A 183 -13.26 -15.35 -1.91
CA GLY A 183 -12.13 -15.87 -1.11
C GLY A 183 -10.74 -15.38 -1.55
N VAL A 184 -10.63 -14.63 -2.65
CA VAL A 184 -9.39 -14.04 -3.15
C VAL A 184 -9.34 -12.55 -2.82
N LEU A 185 -8.19 -12.03 -2.40
CA LEU A 185 -8.00 -10.61 -2.23
C LEU A 185 -7.82 -9.93 -3.59
N LYS A 186 -8.63 -8.92 -3.86
CA LYS A 186 -8.58 -8.10 -5.08
C LYS A 186 -8.45 -6.63 -4.71
N ILE A 187 -7.92 -5.85 -5.65
CA ILE A 187 -7.91 -4.39 -5.53
C ILE A 187 -9.31 -3.86 -5.85
N LYS A 188 -9.80 -2.96 -5.01
CA LYS A 188 -11.06 -2.25 -5.24
C LYS A 188 -11.01 -1.54 -6.57
N GLU A 189 -12.05 -1.67 -7.38
CA GLU A 189 -12.10 -1.09 -8.73
C GLU A 189 -11.86 0.43 -8.72
N ALA A 190 -12.50 1.16 -7.81
CA ALA A 190 -12.30 2.61 -7.65
C ALA A 190 -10.84 2.98 -7.30
N SER A 191 -10.13 2.12 -6.57
CA SER A 191 -8.73 2.34 -6.22
C SER A 191 -7.82 2.08 -7.43
N PHE A 192 -8.08 1.00 -8.17
CA PHE A 192 -7.33 0.71 -9.38
C PHE A 192 -7.53 1.78 -10.45
N LYS A 193 -8.79 2.21 -10.67
CA LYS A 193 -9.09 3.30 -11.58
C LYS A 193 -8.31 4.57 -11.24
N LYS A 194 -8.40 5.01 -9.99
CA LYS A 194 -7.76 6.24 -9.51
C LYS A 194 -6.24 6.25 -9.65
N PHE A 195 -5.56 5.16 -9.29
CA PHE A 195 -4.10 5.16 -9.18
C PHE A 195 -3.38 4.49 -10.34
N VAL A 196 -4.10 3.79 -11.21
CA VAL A 196 -3.52 3.05 -12.33
C VAL A 196 -4.12 3.50 -13.66
N THR A 197 -5.45 3.40 -13.81
CA THR A 197 -6.11 3.69 -15.09
C THR A 197 -6.11 5.18 -15.44
N ASP A 198 -6.51 6.04 -14.50
CA ASP A 198 -6.59 7.49 -14.70
C ASP A 198 -5.20 8.11 -14.87
N GLU A 199 -4.21 7.56 -14.15
CA GLU A 199 -2.78 7.89 -14.29
C GLU A 199 -2.13 7.28 -15.55
N LYS A 200 -2.87 6.48 -16.33
CA LYS A 200 -2.41 5.80 -17.56
C LYS A 200 -1.15 4.95 -17.35
N LEU A 201 -0.98 4.40 -16.15
CA LEU A 201 0.18 3.60 -15.78
C LEU A 201 0.13 2.24 -16.48
N LYS A 202 1.19 1.92 -17.24
CA LYS A 202 1.30 0.66 -17.97
C LYS A 202 2.11 -0.37 -17.18
N GLU A 203 1.82 -1.65 -17.41
CA GLU A 203 2.54 -2.77 -16.79
C GLU A 203 4.05 -2.72 -17.07
N GLN A 204 4.46 -2.30 -18.27
CA GLN A 204 5.86 -2.19 -18.66
C GLN A 204 6.62 -1.15 -17.83
N GLN A 205 5.94 -0.11 -17.32
CA GLN A 205 6.53 0.92 -16.47
C GLN A 205 6.70 0.46 -15.01
N VAL A 206 6.11 -0.68 -14.64
CA VAL A 206 6.16 -1.24 -13.27
C VAL A 206 7.03 -2.48 -13.22
N PHE A 207 6.86 -3.39 -14.19
CA PHE A 207 7.53 -4.69 -14.19
C PHE A 207 8.77 -4.74 -15.08
N PHE A 208 8.97 -3.70 -15.92
CA PHE A 208 10.14 -3.55 -16.77
C PHE A 208 10.36 -4.76 -17.71
N GLY A 209 9.30 -5.49 -18.04
CA GLY A 209 9.29 -6.82 -18.64
C GLY A 209 7.91 -7.46 -18.51
N LYS A 210 7.80 -8.81 -18.44
CA LYS A 210 6.50 -9.42 -18.09
C LYS A 210 6.26 -9.36 -16.58
N PRO A 211 4.99 -9.30 -16.13
CA PRO A 211 4.63 -9.29 -14.72
C PRO A 211 5.21 -10.47 -13.92
N PRO A 212 5.45 -10.30 -12.61
CA PRO A 212 5.79 -11.41 -11.73
C PRO A 212 4.66 -12.45 -11.71
N ASP A 213 5.04 -13.73 -11.73
CA ASP A 213 4.13 -14.84 -11.51
C ASP A 213 4.09 -15.16 -10.02
N PHE A 214 3.15 -14.54 -9.31
CA PHE A 214 2.97 -14.78 -7.88
C PHE A 214 2.29 -16.12 -7.63
N GLU A 215 2.81 -16.87 -6.67
CA GLU A 215 2.18 -18.12 -6.25
C GLU A 215 0.75 -17.90 -5.73
N GLN A 216 -0.16 -18.78 -6.14
CA GLN A 216 -1.51 -18.83 -5.58
C GLN A 216 -1.50 -19.44 -4.17
N SER A 217 -2.30 -18.90 -3.25
CA SER A 217 -2.40 -19.46 -1.88
C SER A 217 -2.83 -20.93 -1.90
N LYS A 218 -2.22 -21.76 -1.03
CA LYS A 218 -2.51 -23.21 -0.92
C LYS A 218 -3.99 -23.51 -0.74
N ARG A 219 -4.68 -22.70 0.08
CA ARG A 219 -6.12 -22.84 0.33
C ARG A 219 -6.97 -22.68 -0.93
N LEU A 220 -6.59 -21.78 -1.83
CA LEU A 220 -7.28 -21.58 -3.10
C LEU A 220 -7.05 -22.77 -4.04
N LYS A 221 -5.81 -23.25 -4.13
CA LYS A 221 -5.47 -24.45 -4.91
C LYS A 221 -6.29 -25.66 -4.47
N GLN A 222 -6.36 -25.92 -3.16
CA GLN A 222 -7.16 -27.01 -2.59
C GLN A 222 -8.66 -26.87 -2.86
N ALA A 223 -9.20 -25.65 -2.78
CA ALA A 223 -10.61 -25.40 -3.09
C ALA A 223 -10.94 -25.64 -4.57
N GLU A 224 -10.03 -25.26 -5.46
CA GLU A 224 -10.14 -25.46 -6.90
C GLU A 224 -10.02 -26.95 -7.27
N GLU A 225 -9.06 -27.68 -6.69
CA GLU A 225 -8.93 -29.12 -6.85
C GLU A 225 -10.19 -29.87 -6.38
N LYS A 226 -10.75 -29.48 -5.22
CA LYS A 226 -11.99 -30.07 -4.72
C LYS A 226 -13.17 -29.80 -5.66
N LYS A 227 -13.28 -28.57 -6.17
CA LYS A 227 -14.32 -28.19 -7.12
C LYS A 227 -14.22 -29.01 -8.41
N ASN A 228 -13.01 -29.16 -8.96
CA ASN A 228 -12.77 -29.93 -10.17
C ASN A 228 -13.11 -31.42 -9.99
N ARG A 229 -12.80 -32.02 -8.84
CA ARG A 229 -13.21 -33.40 -8.52
C ARG A 229 -14.73 -33.56 -8.51
N LEU A 230 -15.45 -32.65 -7.84
CA LEU A 230 -16.91 -32.66 -7.78
C LEU A 230 -17.57 -32.45 -9.15
N GLU A 231 -16.97 -31.64 -10.02
CA GLU A 231 -17.44 -31.45 -11.40
C GLU A 231 -17.16 -32.67 -12.30
N GLN A 232 -16.07 -33.40 -12.05
CA GLN A 232 -15.75 -34.66 -12.73
C GLN A 232 -16.70 -35.78 -12.30
N GLU A 233 -17.00 -35.90 -11.00
CA GLU A 233 -17.97 -36.86 -10.46
C GLU A 233 -19.39 -36.62 -11.00
N LYS A 234 -19.77 -35.36 -11.27
CA LYS A 234 -21.07 -35.04 -11.91
C LYS A 234 -21.12 -35.33 -13.42
N LYS A 235 -19.97 -35.47 -14.08
CA LYS A 235 -19.87 -35.73 -15.53
C LYS A 235 -19.77 -37.21 -15.88
N ASN A 236 -19.40 -38.06 -14.91
CA ASN A 236 -19.45 -39.52 -15.01
C ASN A 236 -20.57 -40.05 -14.09
N PRO A 237 -21.84 -40.03 -14.51
CA PRO A 237 -22.92 -40.66 -13.76
C PRO A 237 -22.74 -42.17 -13.61
#